data_AF-A0A4Z2EWG3-F1
#
_entry.id   AF-A0A4Z2EWG3-F1
#
_cell.length_a   1.000
_cell.length_b   1.000
_cell.length_c   1.000
_cell.angle_alpha   90.00
_cell.angle_beta   90.00
_cell.angle_gamma   90.00
#
_symmetry.space_group_name_H-M   'P 1'
#
loop_
_entity.id
_entity.type
_entity.pdbx_description
1 polymer ?
#
loop_
_entity_poly.entity_id
_entity_poly.type
_entity_poly.pdbx_seq_one_letter_code
_entity_poly.pdbx_strand_id
1 'polypeptide(L)'
;MALPSSPQALYQSWVLGSNRNILAVLEDTPSLRPPVDHLCELLPRLQARYYSIASSSKVHPNSIHICAVVVEYETPTGRTNKGVATNWLKNKPVAAGGAKATVPMYIRKSQFRLPFKATNPEVGETVMFFGCRHKNEDYLYQEELEEAEKNEVLTQLNVAFSRDQEQKLYVQHLLKEKKEHIWKLIHSDNAHIYAALYDIGEELGGLTRPQAVDYIKKLMTKGRYSQDVWT
;
A
#
# COMPACT_ATOMS: atom_id res chain seq x y z
N MET A 1 14.48 -2.85 -36.51
CA MET A 1 14.16 -3.67 -35.31
C MET A 1 13.73 -5.03 -35.82
N ALA A 2 14.36 -6.12 -35.38
CA ALA A 2 13.97 -7.46 -35.82
C ALA A 2 12.51 -7.74 -35.42
N LEU A 3 11.70 -8.26 -36.34
CA LEU A 3 10.34 -8.67 -36.02
C LEU A 3 10.40 -9.80 -34.97
N PRO A 4 9.58 -9.74 -33.90
CA PRO A 4 9.59 -10.76 -32.86
C PRO A 4 9.30 -12.15 -33.45
N SER A 5 9.96 -13.16 -32.90
CA SER A 5 10.03 -14.53 -33.44
C SER A 5 8.71 -15.32 -33.39
N SER A 6 7.68 -14.83 -32.70
CA SER A 6 6.35 -15.44 -32.65
C SER A 6 5.23 -14.43 -32.37
N PRO A 7 3.95 -14.76 -32.68
CA PRO A 7 2.80 -13.92 -32.32
C PRO A 7 2.68 -13.66 -30.82
N GLN A 8 3.05 -14.65 -29.99
CA GLN A 8 3.06 -14.51 -28.53
C GLN A 8 4.14 -13.53 -28.08
N ALA A 9 5.34 -13.61 -28.66
CA ALA A 9 6.42 -12.66 -28.37
C ALA A 9 6.06 -11.23 -28.80
N LEU A 10 5.34 -11.09 -29.92
CA LEU A 10 4.80 -9.80 -30.35
C LEU A 10 3.78 -9.25 -29.34
N TYR A 11 2.80 -10.05 -28.91
CA TYR A 11 1.83 -9.62 -27.90
C TYR A 11 2.50 -9.21 -26.57
N GLN A 12 3.45 -10.02 -26.10
CA GLN A 12 4.18 -9.73 -24.86
C GLN A 12 4.96 -8.42 -24.93
N SER A 13 5.66 -8.15 -26.03
CA SER A 13 6.47 -6.93 -26.17
C SER A 13 5.63 -5.70 -26.54
N TRP A 14 4.76 -5.84 -27.54
CA TRP A 14 4.01 -4.73 -28.14
C TRP A 14 2.77 -4.36 -27.34
N VAL A 15 2.05 -5.30 -26.74
CA VAL A 15 0.88 -4.96 -25.91
C VAL A 15 1.28 -4.79 -24.44
N LEU A 16 1.78 -5.86 -23.83
CA LEU A 16 2.00 -5.90 -22.38
C LEU A 16 3.22 -5.07 -21.96
N GLY A 17 4.38 -5.34 -22.55
CA GLY A 17 5.65 -4.67 -22.22
C GLY A 17 5.69 -3.19 -22.60
N SER A 18 4.85 -2.76 -23.55
CA SER A 18 4.68 -1.36 -23.92
C SER A 18 3.50 -0.68 -23.22
N ASN A 19 2.75 -1.39 -22.39
CA ASN A 19 1.57 -0.91 -21.67
C ASN A 19 0.52 -0.24 -22.57
N ARG A 20 0.27 -0.80 -23.77
CA ARG A 20 -0.73 -0.25 -24.70
C ARG A 20 -2.15 -0.51 -24.20
N ASN A 21 -2.93 0.56 -24.08
CA ASN A 21 -4.38 0.47 -23.91
C ASN A 21 -5.08 0.39 -25.29
N ILE A 22 -6.40 0.20 -25.28
CA ILE A 22 -7.17 0.05 -26.53
C ILE A 22 -7.05 1.25 -27.47
N LEU A 23 -6.99 2.48 -26.94
CA LEU A 23 -6.82 3.68 -27.76
C LEU A 23 -5.47 3.66 -28.48
N ALA A 24 -4.39 3.35 -27.76
CA ALA A 24 -3.05 3.25 -28.35
C ALA A 24 -2.97 2.17 -29.45
N VAL A 25 -3.70 1.05 -29.29
CA VAL A 25 -3.78 0.00 -30.33
C VAL A 25 -4.49 0.51 -31.59
N LEU A 26 -5.60 1.23 -31.43
CA LEU A 26 -6.35 1.82 -32.55
C LEU A 26 -5.56 2.91 -33.27
N GLU A 27 -4.81 3.75 -32.53
CA GLU A 27 -3.93 4.77 -33.09
C GLU A 27 -2.75 4.16 -33.87
N ASP A 28 -2.06 3.17 -33.28
CA ASP A 28 -0.91 2.52 -33.90
C ASP A 28 -1.32 1.59 -35.06
N THR A 29 -2.62 1.27 -35.19
CA THR A 29 -3.18 0.43 -36.26
C THR A 29 -4.37 1.13 -36.96
N PRO A 30 -4.14 2.17 -37.79
CA PRO A 30 -5.23 3.01 -38.33
C PRO A 30 -6.25 2.28 -39.23
N SER A 31 -5.90 1.09 -39.73
CA SER A 31 -6.82 0.23 -40.49
C SER A 31 -7.80 -0.55 -39.60
N LEU A 32 -7.55 -0.66 -38.31
CA LEU A 32 -8.41 -1.35 -37.34
C LEU A 32 -9.62 -0.47 -37.02
N ARG A 33 -10.79 -0.83 -37.57
CA ARG A 33 -12.05 -0.08 -37.43
C ARG A 33 -13.20 -0.97 -36.96
N PRO A 34 -13.16 -1.50 -35.73
CA PRO A 34 -14.24 -2.33 -35.20
C PRO A 34 -15.51 -1.50 -34.96
N PRO A 35 -16.71 -2.08 -35.11
CA PRO A 35 -17.95 -1.49 -34.62
C PRO A 35 -17.87 -1.21 -33.11
N VAL A 36 -18.41 -0.06 -32.68
CA VAL A 36 -18.30 0.39 -31.28
C VAL A 36 -19.04 -0.53 -30.31
N ASP A 37 -20.18 -1.09 -30.74
CA ASP A 37 -21.00 -2.04 -29.99
C ASP A 37 -20.23 -3.34 -29.71
N HIS A 38 -19.58 -3.90 -30.73
CA HIS A 38 -18.71 -5.07 -30.56
C HIS A 38 -17.52 -4.74 -29.65
N LEU A 39 -16.93 -3.53 -29.76
CA LEU A 39 -15.86 -3.13 -28.86
C LEU A 39 -16.35 -3.07 -27.39
N CYS A 40 -17.53 -2.50 -27.14
CA CYS A 40 -18.14 -2.45 -25.82
C CYS A 40 -18.46 -3.84 -25.26
N GLU A 41 -18.81 -4.80 -26.11
CA GLU A 41 -19.02 -6.21 -25.71
C GLU A 41 -17.70 -6.88 -25.31
N LEU A 42 -16.60 -6.60 -26.03
CA LEU A 42 -15.30 -7.24 -25.80
C LEU A 42 -14.51 -6.65 -24.62
N LEU A 43 -14.73 -5.37 -24.30
CA LEU A 43 -13.97 -4.70 -23.25
C LEU A 43 -14.35 -5.21 -21.84
N PRO A 44 -13.36 -5.43 -20.95
CA PRO A 44 -13.65 -5.83 -19.59
C PRO A 44 -14.35 -4.71 -18.81
N ARG A 45 -15.19 -5.10 -17.85
CA ARG A 45 -15.89 -4.16 -16.96
C ARG A 45 -14.90 -3.36 -16.11
N LEU A 46 -15.19 -2.07 -15.95
CA LEU A 46 -14.46 -1.20 -15.03
C LEU A 46 -14.70 -1.67 -13.58
N GLN A 47 -13.61 -2.05 -12.90
CA GLN A 47 -13.63 -2.54 -11.52
C GLN A 47 -13.52 -1.40 -10.49
N ALA A 48 -14.11 -1.58 -9.31
CA ALA A 48 -13.85 -0.73 -8.15
C ALA A 48 -12.39 -0.87 -7.68
N ARG A 49 -11.84 0.20 -7.10
CA ARG A 49 -10.49 0.20 -6.50
C ARG A 49 -10.59 0.30 -4.99
N TYR A 50 -9.82 -0.54 -4.31
CA TYR A 50 -9.78 -0.60 -2.85
C TYR A 50 -8.67 0.29 -2.31
N TYR A 51 -8.94 0.94 -1.19
CA TYR A 51 -7.99 1.72 -0.42
C TYR A 51 -8.15 1.36 1.04
N SER A 52 -7.04 1.27 1.78
CA SER A 52 -7.09 1.11 3.24
C SER A 52 -7.57 2.42 3.86
N ILE A 53 -8.56 2.34 4.75
CA ILE A 53 -9.12 3.51 5.43
C ILE A 53 -8.06 4.09 6.36
N ALA A 54 -7.73 5.37 6.18
CA ALA A 54 -6.72 6.10 6.93
C ALA A 54 -7.31 6.94 8.09
N SER A 55 -8.55 6.67 8.48
CA SER A 55 -9.22 7.28 9.63
C SER A 55 -9.72 6.25 10.63
N SER A 56 -9.75 6.64 11.91
CA SER A 56 -10.41 5.86 12.96
C SER A 56 -11.90 6.22 13.02
N SER A 57 -12.78 5.22 12.97
CA SER A 57 -14.23 5.44 13.13
C SER A 57 -14.63 5.95 14.52
N LYS A 58 -13.75 5.82 15.52
CA LYS A 58 -13.95 6.40 16.86
C LYS A 58 -13.72 7.91 16.89
N VAL A 59 -12.92 8.44 15.97
CA VAL A 59 -12.62 9.88 15.85
C VAL A 59 -13.45 10.52 14.74
N HIS A 60 -13.62 9.80 13.63
CA HIS A 60 -14.33 10.25 12.44
C HIS A 60 -15.47 9.28 12.06
N PRO A 61 -16.58 9.22 12.83
CA PRO A 61 -17.67 8.28 12.58
C PRO A 61 -18.41 8.56 11.25
N ASN A 62 -18.32 9.79 10.75
CA ASN A 62 -19.00 10.24 9.53
C ASN A 62 -18.03 10.65 8.40
N SER A 63 -16.73 10.33 8.53
CA SER A 63 -15.72 10.65 7.51
C SER A 63 -14.75 9.49 7.30
N ILE A 64 -14.50 9.16 6.03
CA ILE A 64 -13.58 8.10 5.62
C ILE A 64 -12.41 8.76 4.89
N HIS A 65 -11.21 8.57 5.42
CA HIS A 65 -10.00 9.13 4.83
C HIS A 65 -9.31 8.07 3.97
N ILE A 66 -8.68 8.51 2.88
CA ILE A 66 -7.89 7.66 1.98
C ILE A 66 -6.52 8.32 1.84
N CYS A 67 -5.47 7.52 1.97
CA CYS A 67 -4.12 7.89 1.56
C CYS A 67 -3.78 7.13 0.27
N ALA A 68 -3.51 7.83 -0.82
CA ALA A 68 -3.25 7.20 -2.12
C ALA A 68 -2.16 7.94 -2.90
N VAL A 69 -1.32 7.17 -3.58
CA VAL A 69 -0.35 7.70 -4.56
C VAL A 69 -1.02 7.85 -5.92
N VAL A 70 -0.81 8.98 -6.59
CA VAL A 70 -1.27 9.17 -7.96
C VAL A 70 -0.45 8.30 -8.90
N VAL A 71 -1.12 7.51 -9.72
CA VAL A 71 -0.45 6.64 -10.70
C VAL A 71 -0.43 7.39 -12.03
N GLU A 72 0.75 7.81 -12.44
CA GLU A 72 1.02 8.48 -13.70
C GLU A 72 2.44 8.12 -14.13
N TYR A 73 2.60 7.59 -15.34
CA TYR A 73 3.90 7.17 -15.85
C TYR A 73 3.95 7.27 -17.37
N GLU A 74 5.16 7.45 -17.90
CA GLU A 74 5.42 7.38 -19.34
C GLU A 74 5.61 5.92 -19.76
N THR A 75 4.91 5.51 -20.82
CA THR A 75 5.05 4.19 -21.43
C THR A 75 6.30 4.13 -22.29
N PRO A 76 6.82 2.94 -22.62
CA PRO A 76 7.92 2.78 -23.58
C PRO A 76 7.64 3.35 -24.99
N THR A 77 6.38 3.71 -25.27
CA THR A 77 5.97 4.33 -26.55
C THR A 77 5.94 5.85 -26.51
N GLY A 78 6.36 6.49 -25.40
CA GLY A 78 6.30 7.95 -25.21
C GLY A 78 4.91 8.49 -24.84
N ARG A 79 3.90 7.62 -24.73
CA ARG A 79 2.56 7.99 -24.24
C ARG A 79 2.51 8.04 -22.71
N THR A 80 1.67 8.89 -22.13
CA THR A 80 1.42 8.91 -20.69
C THR A 80 0.22 8.03 -20.32
N ASN A 81 0.42 7.04 -19.45
CA ASN A 81 -0.67 6.27 -18.85
C ASN A 81 -1.02 6.83 -17.47
N LYS A 82 -2.33 6.92 -17.20
CA LYS A 82 -2.89 7.43 -15.94
C LYS A 82 -3.74 6.37 -15.26
N GLY A 83 -3.50 6.14 -13.97
CA GLY A 83 -4.35 5.29 -13.16
C GLY A 83 -5.75 5.91 -13.03
N VAL A 84 -6.77 5.13 -13.42
CA VAL A 84 -8.16 5.61 -13.52
C VAL A 84 -8.65 6.21 -12.20
N ALA A 85 -8.62 5.43 -11.11
CA ALA A 85 -9.19 5.83 -9.84
C ALA A 85 -8.40 6.97 -9.17
N THR A 86 -7.07 6.92 -9.18
CA THR A 86 -6.23 7.91 -8.47
C THR A 86 -6.23 9.27 -9.16
N ASN A 87 -6.22 9.32 -10.50
CA ASN A 87 -6.38 10.58 -11.23
C ASN A 87 -7.81 11.12 -11.15
N TRP A 88 -8.82 10.24 -11.14
CA TRP A 88 -10.21 10.67 -10.92
C TRP A 88 -10.40 11.30 -9.53
N LEU A 89 -9.80 10.72 -8.48
CA LEU A 89 -9.80 11.29 -7.13
C LEU A 89 -9.01 12.61 -7.06
N LYS A 90 -7.79 12.67 -7.62
CA LYS A 90 -6.97 13.88 -7.70
C LYS A 90 -7.72 15.06 -8.31
N ASN A 91 -8.53 14.80 -9.33
CA ASN A 91 -9.26 15.82 -10.09
C ASN A 91 -10.66 16.12 -9.53
N LYS A 92 -11.02 15.59 -8.35
CA LYS A 92 -12.29 15.96 -7.71
C LYS A 92 -12.25 17.42 -7.27
N PRO A 93 -13.25 18.24 -7.64
CA PRO A 93 -13.25 19.64 -7.25
C PRO A 93 -13.43 19.75 -5.74
N VAL A 94 -12.57 20.53 -5.10
CA VAL A 94 -12.83 21.06 -3.76
C VAL A 94 -13.93 22.11 -3.94
N ALA A 95 -15.06 21.94 -3.26
CA ALA A 95 -16.29 22.67 -3.55
C ALA A 95 -16.15 24.20 -3.41
N ALA A 96 -15.76 24.87 -4.50
CA ALA A 96 -15.91 26.31 -4.68
C ALA A 96 -17.16 26.53 -5.56
N GLY A 97 -18.34 26.63 -4.94
CA GLY A 97 -19.56 27.03 -5.66
C GLY A 97 -20.78 26.09 -5.64
N GLY A 98 -20.90 25.18 -4.67
CA GLY A 98 -22.21 24.60 -4.29
C GLY A 98 -22.54 23.20 -4.81
N ALA A 99 -21.89 22.69 -5.87
CA ALA A 99 -22.01 21.28 -6.24
C ALA A 99 -21.00 20.44 -5.44
N LYS A 100 -21.49 19.63 -4.48
CA LYS A 100 -20.63 18.70 -3.71
C LYS A 100 -20.09 17.61 -4.62
N ALA A 101 -18.76 17.48 -4.68
CA ALA A 101 -18.12 16.35 -5.34
C ALA A 101 -18.53 15.04 -4.64
N THR A 102 -19.13 14.10 -5.37
CA THR A 102 -19.54 12.80 -4.83
C THR A 102 -18.60 11.69 -5.29
N VAL A 103 -18.42 10.68 -4.43
CA VAL A 103 -17.64 9.47 -4.71
C VAL A 103 -18.50 8.26 -4.36
N PRO A 104 -19.00 7.48 -5.35
CA PRO A 104 -19.67 6.22 -5.06
C PRO A 104 -18.69 5.24 -4.41
N MET A 105 -19.03 4.77 -3.21
CA MET A 105 -18.15 3.93 -2.41
C MET A 105 -18.95 2.91 -1.60
N TYR A 106 -18.26 1.87 -1.15
CA TYR A 106 -18.77 0.89 -0.21
C TYR A 106 -17.62 0.43 0.69
N ILE A 107 -17.97 -0.10 1.86
CA ILE A 107 -16.98 -0.61 2.82
C ILE A 107 -16.89 -2.13 2.69
N ARG A 108 -15.68 -2.63 2.43
CA ARG A 108 -15.36 -4.06 2.55
C ARG A 108 -14.74 -4.33 3.91
N LYS A 109 -15.43 -5.08 4.77
CA LYS A 109 -14.94 -5.41 6.12
C LYS A 109 -13.66 -6.27 6.01
N SER A 110 -12.54 -5.74 6.50
CA SER A 110 -11.27 -6.47 6.64
C SER A 110 -11.20 -7.22 7.99
N GLN A 111 -10.25 -8.15 8.14
CA GLN A 111 -9.84 -8.74 9.42
C GLN A 111 -8.70 -7.96 10.09
N PHE A 112 -8.09 -6.99 9.39
CA PHE A 112 -7.03 -6.12 9.92
C PHE A 112 -7.60 -5.18 10.99
N ARG A 113 -7.39 -5.53 12.26
CA ARG A 113 -8.00 -4.85 13.42
C ARG A 113 -7.00 -4.69 14.54
N LEU A 114 -7.10 -3.57 15.25
CA LEU A 114 -6.41 -3.38 16.52
C LEU A 114 -6.84 -4.46 17.54
N PRO A 115 -5.99 -4.80 18.52
CA PRO A 115 -6.29 -5.84 19.49
C PRO A 115 -7.55 -5.48 20.29
N PHE A 116 -8.40 -6.47 20.55
CA PHE A 116 -9.56 -6.31 21.43
C PHE A 116 -9.13 -6.56 22.88
N LYS A 117 -9.29 -5.55 23.75
CA LYS A 117 -9.23 -5.74 25.20
C LYS A 117 -10.61 -5.46 25.79
N ALA A 118 -11.20 -6.49 26.41
CA ALA A 118 -12.59 -6.46 26.90
C ALA A 118 -12.79 -5.44 28.04
N THR A 119 -11.76 -5.21 28.87
CA THR A 119 -11.81 -4.36 30.06
C THR A 119 -10.39 -3.88 30.42
N ASN A 120 -9.99 -2.69 29.96
CA ASN A 120 -9.06 -1.72 30.57
C ASN A 120 -8.83 -0.59 29.55
N PRO A 121 -8.95 0.71 29.89
CA PRO A 121 -8.59 1.82 28.98
C PRO A 121 -7.08 2.01 28.78
N GLU A 122 -6.22 1.31 29.53
CA GLU A 122 -4.77 1.42 29.35
C GLU A 122 -4.32 0.89 27.99
N VAL A 123 -3.89 1.83 27.15
CA VAL A 123 -3.28 1.58 25.85
C VAL A 123 -1.88 1.03 26.09
N GLY A 124 -1.58 -0.14 25.51
CA GLY A 124 -0.24 -0.70 25.56
C GLY A 124 0.72 0.04 24.63
N GLU A 125 1.99 -0.32 24.69
CA GLU A 125 3.01 0.27 23.83
C GLU A 125 2.62 0.17 22.33
N THR A 126 2.71 1.31 21.63
CA THR A 126 2.43 1.42 20.19
C THR A 126 3.69 1.89 19.47
N VAL A 127 4.35 0.96 18.76
CA VAL A 127 5.58 1.22 18.01
C VAL A 127 5.26 1.26 16.51
N MET A 128 5.62 2.36 15.85
CA MET A 128 5.49 2.52 14.41
C MET A 128 6.85 2.49 13.72
N PHE A 129 6.92 1.77 12.61
CA PHE A 129 8.03 1.84 11.66
C PHE A 129 7.47 2.37 10.34
N PHE A 130 8.00 3.50 9.89
CA PHE A 130 7.60 4.18 8.66
C PHE A 130 8.80 4.35 7.74
N GLY A 131 8.58 4.41 6.43
CA GLY A 131 9.65 4.59 5.46
C GLY A 131 9.20 5.43 4.27
N CYS A 132 10.06 6.35 3.86
CA CYS A 132 9.88 7.20 2.67
C CYS A 132 11.22 7.46 1.99
N ARG A 133 11.25 8.28 0.93
CA ARG A 133 12.48 8.60 0.21
C ARG A 133 13.29 9.64 0.97
N HIS A 134 12.67 10.77 1.24
CA HIS A 134 13.31 11.93 1.84
C HIS A 134 12.40 12.55 2.89
N LYS A 135 12.99 13.00 4.00
CA LYS A 135 12.23 13.68 5.06
C LYS A 135 11.43 14.87 4.53
N ASN A 136 12.01 15.62 3.61
CA ASN A 136 11.44 16.88 3.11
C ASN A 136 10.70 16.74 1.76
N GLU A 137 10.39 15.53 1.30
CA GLU A 137 9.69 15.30 0.01
C GLU A 137 8.39 14.51 0.18
N ASP A 138 8.48 13.31 0.76
CA ASP A 138 7.39 12.32 0.74
C ASP A 138 7.12 11.68 2.12
N TYR A 139 7.44 12.41 3.19
CA TYR A 139 7.09 12.02 4.55
C TYR A 139 5.60 12.26 4.84
N LEU A 140 4.78 11.26 4.49
CA LEU A 140 3.33 11.30 4.67
C LEU A 140 2.96 11.45 6.15
N TYR A 141 2.04 12.38 6.44
CA TYR A 141 1.55 12.70 7.78
C TYR A 141 2.65 13.07 8.79
N GLN A 142 3.71 13.74 8.33
CA GLN A 142 4.84 14.09 9.20
C GLN A 142 4.38 14.80 10.49
N GLU A 143 3.60 15.87 10.36
CA GLU A 143 3.16 16.68 11.49
C GLU A 143 2.30 15.84 12.46
N GLU A 144 1.34 15.07 11.95
CA GLU A 144 0.45 14.25 12.77
C GLU A 144 1.19 13.10 13.46
N LEU A 145 2.18 12.49 12.79
CA LEU A 145 2.98 11.41 13.37
C LEU A 145 3.95 11.92 14.44
N GLU A 146 4.65 13.04 14.17
CA GLU A 146 5.55 13.67 15.15
C GLU A 146 4.76 14.20 16.36
N GLU A 147 3.56 14.74 16.16
CA GLU A 147 2.66 15.13 17.25
C GLU A 147 2.14 13.91 18.04
N ALA A 148 1.80 12.81 17.37
CA ALA A 148 1.35 11.59 18.04
C ALA A 148 2.45 10.97 18.90
N GLU A 149 3.72 11.02 18.47
CA GLU A 149 4.86 10.60 19.30
C GLU A 149 5.06 11.53 20.50
N LYS A 150 5.04 12.85 20.27
CA LYS A 150 5.19 13.85 21.33
C LYS A 150 4.11 13.72 22.43
N ASN A 151 2.89 13.36 22.03
CA ASN A 151 1.76 13.17 22.94
C ASN A 151 1.65 11.73 23.47
N GLU A 152 2.67 10.89 23.25
CA GLU A 152 2.75 9.49 23.71
C GLU A 152 1.62 8.57 23.19
N VAL A 153 0.90 9.00 22.14
CA VAL A 153 -0.05 8.15 21.41
C VAL A 153 0.72 7.08 20.62
N LEU A 154 1.82 7.48 19.99
CA LEU A 154 2.86 6.58 19.52
C LEU A 154 3.96 6.55 20.58
N THR A 155 4.23 5.39 21.15
CA THR A 155 5.33 5.23 22.12
C THR A 155 6.68 5.38 21.45
N GLN A 156 6.80 4.96 20.18
CA GLN A 156 8.01 5.11 19.38
C GLN A 156 7.65 5.28 17.89
N LEU A 157 8.20 6.31 17.25
CA LEU A 157 8.14 6.52 15.81
C LEU A 157 9.53 6.33 15.19
N ASN A 158 9.67 5.29 14.36
CA ASN A 158 10.93 4.93 13.73
C ASN A 158 10.83 5.16 12.23
N VAL A 159 11.55 6.15 11.70
CA VAL A 159 11.42 6.57 10.30
C VAL A 159 12.68 6.28 9.51
N ALA A 160 12.54 5.52 8.43
CA ALA A 160 13.62 5.21 7.50
C ALA A 160 13.54 6.11 6.26
N PHE A 161 14.49 7.04 6.13
CA PHE A 161 14.64 7.87 4.94
C PHE A 161 15.62 7.20 3.97
N SER A 162 15.10 6.63 2.88
CA SER A 162 15.90 5.76 2.00
C SER A 162 16.87 6.50 1.07
N ARG A 163 16.83 7.84 1.03
CA ARG A 163 17.61 8.67 0.10
C ARG A 163 18.26 9.91 0.73
N ASP A 164 18.12 10.13 2.04
CA ASP A 164 18.77 11.25 2.74
C ASP A 164 20.27 11.01 3.00
N GLN A 165 20.75 9.80 2.73
CA GLN A 165 22.15 9.41 2.80
C GLN A 165 22.52 8.47 1.65
N GLU A 166 23.83 8.23 1.45
CA GLU A 166 24.35 7.42 0.35
C GLU A 166 23.85 5.96 0.42
N GLN A 167 23.86 5.37 1.62
CA GLN A 167 23.41 4.00 1.84
C GLN A 167 21.89 3.93 2.04
N LYS A 168 21.24 2.93 1.43
CA LYS A 168 19.79 2.73 1.58
C LYS A 168 19.42 2.37 3.01
N LEU A 169 18.58 3.19 3.64
CA LEU A 169 17.95 2.90 4.92
C LEU A 169 16.48 2.52 4.69
N TYR A 170 16.09 1.34 5.16
CA TYR A 170 14.73 0.82 5.06
C TYR A 170 14.22 0.38 6.44
N VAL A 171 12.92 0.18 6.56
CA VAL A 171 12.26 -0.20 7.83
C VAL A 171 12.84 -1.47 8.45
N GLN A 172 13.27 -2.45 7.65
CA GLN A 172 13.91 -3.67 8.14
C GLN A 172 15.26 -3.42 8.81
N HIS A 173 15.98 -2.36 8.42
CA HIS A 173 17.23 -1.98 9.09
C HIS A 173 16.94 -1.46 10.49
N LEU A 174 15.93 -0.60 10.66
CA LEU A 174 15.50 -0.08 11.97
C LEU A 174 14.93 -1.19 12.86
N LEU A 175 14.17 -2.12 12.29
CA LEU A 175 13.68 -3.30 13.00
C LEU A 175 14.83 -4.17 13.51
N LYS A 176 15.88 -4.34 12.70
CA LYS A 176 17.09 -5.08 13.08
C LYS A 176 17.90 -4.35 14.14
N GLU A 177 17.93 -3.03 14.12
CA GLU A 177 18.55 -2.22 15.19
C GLU A 177 17.80 -2.40 16.52
N LYS A 178 16.46 -2.36 16.49
CA LYS A 178 15.60 -2.45 17.67
C LYS A 178 15.16 -3.87 18.04
N LYS A 179 15.87 -4.85 17.50
CA LYS A 179 15.47 -6.26 17.47
C LYS A 179 15.15 -6.82 18.86
N GLU A 180 15.95 -6.56 19.88
CA GLU A 180 15.75 -7.08 21.25
C GLU A 180 14.43 -6.61 21.87
N HIS A 181 14.13 -5.31 21.73
CA HIS A 181 12.88 -4.72 22.21
C HIS A 181 11.67 -5.29 21.46
N ILE A 182 11.75 -5.39 20.14
CA ILE A 182 10.69 -5.96 19.31
C ILE A 182 10.45 -7.44 19.65
N TRP A 183 11.52 -8.21 19.90
CA TRP A 183 11.37 -9.60 20.34
C TRP A 183 10.67 -9.71 21.69
N LYS A 184 11.03 -8.86 22.67
CA LYS A 184 10.34 -8.80 23.96
C LYS A 184 8.85 -8.51 23.79
N LEU A 185 8.50 -7.49 22.99
CA LEU A 185 7.10 -7.14 22.73
C LEU A 185 6.32 -8.33 22.14
N ILE A 186 6.90 -9.01 21.15
CA ILE A 186 6.24 -10.13 20.47
C ILE A 186 6.17 -11.36 21.37
N HIS A 187 7.27 -11.74 22.00
CA HIS A 187 7.37 -13.01 22.72
C HIS A 187 6.76 -12.93 24.12
N SER A 188 7.11 -11.89 24.87
CA SER A 188 6.75 -11.74 26.29
C SER A 188 5.47 -10.94 26.47
N ASP A 189 5.33 -9.81 25.77
CA ASP A 189 4.24 -8.85 26.02
C ASP A 189 3.02 -9.08 25.12
N ASN A 190 3.01 -10.19 24.38
CA ASN A 190 1.90 -10.65 23.57
C ASN A 190 1.46 -9.61 22.49
N ALA A 191 2.40 -8.78 22.00
CA ALA A 191 2.14 -7.73 21.03
C ALA A 191 1.56 -8.27 19.71
N HIS A 192 0.85 -7.40 18.98
CA HIS A 192 0.30 -7.71 17.66
C HIS A 192 1.13 -7.02 16.58
N ILE A 193 1.36 -7.73 15.48
CA ILE A 193 2.17 -7.27 14.35
C ILE A 193 1.25 -6.97 13.17
N TYR A 194 1.48 -5.82 12.56
CA TYR A 194 0.71 -5.29 11.43
C TYR A 194 1.66 -4.99 10.26
N ALA A 195 2.29 -6.03 9.69
CA ALA A 195 3.34 -5.88 8.68
C ALA A 195 3.66 -7.20 7.95
N ALA A 196 4.50 -7.12 6.92
CA ALA A 196 5.16 -8.27 6.30
C ALA A 196 6.60 -8.42 6.82
N LEU A 197 6.77 -9.17 7.91
CA LEU A 197 8.05 -9.49 8.56
C LEU A 197 8.22 -11.01 8.71
N TYR A 198 9.20 -11.59 8.01
CA TYR A 198 9.59 -13.00 8.17
C TYR A 198 10.93 -13.17 8.92
N ASP A 199 11.82 -12.18 8.82
CA ASP A 199 13.24 -12.35 9.20
C ASP A 199 13.53 -12.21 10.70
N ILE A 200 12.58 -11.68 11.49
CA ILE A 200 12.78 -11.41 12.93
C ILE A 200 12.89 -12.71 13.76
N GLY A 201 12.19 -13.78 13.37
CA GLY A 201 12.18 -15.03 14.14
C GLY A 201 13.53 -15.77 14.11
N GLU A 202 14.25 -15.71 12.98
CA GLU A 202 15.53 -16.40 12.78
C GLU A 202 16.65 -15.74 13.58
N GLU A 203 16.78 -14.42 13.52
CA GLU A 203 17.91 -13.71 14.13
C GLU A 203 17.81 -13.54 15.66
N LEU A 204 16.61 -13.62 16.23
CA LEU A 204 16.36 -13.23 17.64
C LEU A 204 15.87 -14.34 18.54
N GLY A 205 15.06 -15.26 18.01
CA GLY A 205 14.55 -16.37 18.79
C GLY A 205 15.56 -17.52 18.92
N GLY A 206 16.75 -17.40 18.32
CA GLY A 206 17.67 -18.53 18.11
C GLY A 206 17.04 -19.65 17.29
N LEU A 207 15.99 -19.32 16.50
CA LEU A 207 15.22 -20.29 15.75
C LEU A 207 15.89 -20.56 14.41
N THR A 208 15.89 -21.82 14.01
CA THR A 208 16.16 -22.15 12.61
C THR A 208 15.09 -21.57 11.70
N ARG A 209 15.41 -21.35 10.42
CA ARG A 209 14.45 -20.87 9.40
C ARG A 209 13.11 -21.61 9.40
N PRO A 210 13.04 -22.96 9.44
CA PRO A 210 11.76 -23.66 9.54
C PRO A 210 10.98 -23.34 10.82
N GLN A 211 11.67 -23.20 11.97
CA GLN A 211 11.03 -22.85 13.24
C GLN A 211 10.52 -21.42 13.25
N ALA A 212 11.26 -20.47 12.66
CA ALA A 212 10.82 -19.09 12.52
C ALA A 212 9.57 -18.99 11.65
N VAL A 213 9.52 -19.72 10.53
CA VAL A 213 8.34 -19.80 9.66
C VAL A 213 7.14 -20.37 10.43
N ASP A 214 7.31 -21.46 11.18
CA ASP A 214 6.25 -22.05 11.98
C ASP A 214 5.76 -21.08 13.10
N TYR A 215 6.68 -20.36 13.72
CA TYR A 215 6.37 -19.35 14.73
C TYR A 215 5.49 -18.23 14.16
N ILE A 216 5.85 -17.66 13.00
CA ILE A 216 5.05 -16.63 12.33
C ILE A 216 3.67 -17.19 11.93
N LYS A 217 3.60 -18.42 11.39
CA LYS A 217 2.32 -19.07 11.09
C LYS A 217 1.43 -19.20 12.33
N LYS A 218 2.00 -19.55 13.48
CA LYS A 218 1.28 -19.61 14.75
C LYS A 218 0.78 -18.24 15.21
N LEU A 219 1.51 -17.17 14.96
CA LEU A 219 1.03 -15.81 15.25
C LEU A 219 -0.13 -15.41 14.32
N MET A 220 -0.06 -15.78 13.04
CA MET A 220 -1.14 -15.55 12.08
C MET A 220 -2.42 -16.29 12.49
N THR A 221 -2.33 -17.57 12.84
CA THR A 221 -3.51 -18.35 13.28
C THR A 221 -4.11 -17.82 14.59
N LYS A 222 -3.30 -17.23 15.45
CA LYS A 222 -3.74 -16.54 16.69
C LYS A 222 -4.25 -15.10 16.45
N GLY A 223 -4.24 -14.60 15.22
CA GLY A 223 -4.63 -13.22 14.90
C GLY A 223 -3.66 -12.14 15.41
N ARG A 224 -2.46 -12.54 15.83
CA ARG A 224 -1.41 -11.65 16.35
C ARG A 224 -0.43 -11.17 15.29
N TYR A 225 -0.59 -11.64 14.06
CA TYR A 225 0.16 -11.20 12.89
C TYR A 225 -0.82 -11.00 11.74
N SER A 226 -0.95 -9.77 11.26
CA SER A 226 -1.88 -9.37 10.20
C SER A 226 -1.14 -8.63 9.09
N GLN A 227 -1.53 -8.88 7.84
CA GLN A 227 -1.00 -8.20 6.66
C GLN A 227 -2.15 -7.55 5.88
N ASP A 228 -1.92 -6.33 5.40
CA ASP A 228 -2.77 -5.64 4.43
C ASP A 228 -1.85 -5.09 3.34
N VAL A 229 -1.48 -5.96 2.38
CA VAL A 229 -0.51 -5.68 1.32
C VAL A 229 -1.16 -5.82 -0.05
N TRP A 230 -0.74 -4.98 -1.00
CA TRP A 230 -1.22 -4.95 -2.38
C TRP A 230 -0.07 -4.75 -3.36
N THR A 231 -0.31 -5.06 -4.63
CA THR A 231 0.63 -4.92 -5.76
C THR A 231 0.10 -3.97 -6.81
#